data_AF-A0A7V9N193-F1
#
_entry.id   AF-A0A7V9N193-F1
#
_cell.length_a   1.000
_cell.length_b   1.000
_cell.length_c   1.000
_cell.angle_alpha   90.00
_cell.angle_beta   90.00
_cell.angle_gamma   90.00
#
_symmetry.space_group_name_H-M   'P 1'
#
loop_
_entity.id
_entity.type
_entity.pdbx_description
1 polymer ?
#
loop_
_entity_poly.entity_id
_entity_poly.type
_entity_poly.pdbx_seq_one_letter_code
_entity_poly.pdbx_strand_id
1 'polypeptide(L)'
;MTLNPALAEKPTKHRRVVMLMIFVCVAITFLDRGNISLTAPLMSKELGIDPKHMGWILSGFSWTYALFQIPSGWLVDRIRPRFFYPAILILWSVATAFLGIVGSFVALFCLRLLIGALEAPSYPINNQVVTSWFPDRERAGAIGFYTSAQFLG
;
A
#
# COMPACT_ATOMS: atom_id res chain seq x y z
N MET A 1 31.83 27.47 -3.31
CA MET A 1 30.39 27.14 -3.34
C MET A 1 29.91 27.24 -4.78
N THR A 2 30.21 26.23 -5.61
CA THR A 2 29.91 26.20 -7.04
C THR A 2 28.90 25.08 -7.28
N LEU A 3 27.62 25.45 -7.43
CA LEU A 3 26.58 24.54 -7.89
C LEU A 3 26.88 24.18 -9.34
N ASN A 4 27.29 22.92 -9.56
CA ASN A 4 27.49 22.37 -10.89
C ASN A 4 26.11 21.97 -11.46
N PRO A 5 25.58 22.64 -12.48
CA PRO A 5 24.25 22.34 -13.05
C PRO A 5 24.25 21.14 -14.01
N ALA A 6 25.33 20.35 -14.07
CA ALA A 6 25.55 19.33 -15.10
C ALA A 6 24.93 17.95 -14.83
N LEU A 7 24.17 17.72 -13.75
CA LEU A 7 23.47 16.45 -13.51
C LEU A 7 21.95 16.58 -13.67
N ALA A 8 21.50 17.32 -14.68
CA ALA A 8 20.15 17.18 -15.22
C ALA A 8 20.04 15.80 -15.91
N GLU A 9 19.89 14.76 -15.10
CA GLU A 9 19.79 13.38 -15.55
C GLU A 9 18.58 13.26 -16.50
N LYS A 10 18.83 12.88 -17.76
CA LYS A 10 17.81 12.74 -18.80
C LYS A 10 16.64 11.88 -18.30
N PRO A 11 15.39 12.15 -18.71
CA PRO A 11 14.24 11.32 -18.32
C PRO A 11 14.35 9.94 -19.00
N THR A 12 15.00 9.00 -18.33
CA THR A 12 15.20 7.63 -18.81
C THR A 12 13.84 6.93 -18.86
N LYS A 13 13.53 6.20 -19.95
CA LYS A 13 12.25 5.49 -20.15
C LYS A 13 11.79 4.66 -18.94
N HIS A 14 12.75 4.18 -18.14
CA HIS A 14 12.52 3.47 -16.88
C HIS A 14 11.76 4.28 -15.82
N ARG A 15 11.93 5.61 -15.75
CA ARG A 15 11.24 6.47 -14.77
C ARG A 15 9.72 6.47 -14.97
N ARG A 16 9.25 6.45 -16.23
CA ARG A 16 7.82 6.36 -16.56
C ARG A 16 7.23 4.99 -16.21
N VAL A 17 7.99 3.92 -16.41
CA VAL A 17 7.56 2.56 -16.06
C VAL A 17 7.39 2.42 -14.55
N VAL A 18 8.35 2.91 -13.76
CA VAL A 18 8.25 2.90 -12.29
C VAL A 18 7.04 3.71 -11.80
N MET A 19 6.80 4.87 -12.42
CA MET A 19 5.64 5.72 -12.10
C MET A 19 4.32 5.03 -12.42
N LEU A 20 4.22 4.36 -13.57
CA LEU A 20 3.05 3.56 -13.94
C LEU A 20 2.85 2.38 -12.98
N MET A 21 3.93 1.70 -12.57
CA MET A 21 3.83 0.59 -11.61
C MET A 21 3.35 1.06 -10.24
N ILE A 22 3.83 2.20 -9.74
CA ILE A 22 3.33 2.78 -8.49
C ILE A 22 1.86 3.18 -8.65
N PHE A 23 1.49 3.83 -9.76
CA PHE A 23 0.11 4.21 -10.06
C PHE A 23 -0.83 3.00 -10.01
N VAL A 24 -0.51 1.93 -10.75
CA VAL A 24 -1.31 0.71 -10.80
C VAL A 24 -1.37 0.05 -9.41
N CYS A 25 -0.25 -0.02 -8.71
CA CYS A 25 -0.20 -0.57 -7.36
C CYS A 25 -1.10 0.20 -6.38
N VAL A 26 -1.06 1.53 -6.43
CA VAL A 26 -1.88 2.39 -5.58
C VAL A 26 -3.36 2.25 -5.92
N ALA A 27 -3.72 2.20 -7.21
CA ALA A 27 -5.08 1.95 -7.65
C ALA A 27 -5.61 0.60 -7.16
N ILE A 28 -4.82 -0.49 -7.28
CA ILE A 28 -5.21 -1.82 -6.79
C ILE A 28 -5.38 -1.82 -5.26
N THR A 29 -4.51 -1.11 -4.53
CA THR A 29 -4.61 -0.99 -3.07
C THR A 29 -5.91 -0.30 -2.64
N PHE A 30 -6.28 0.77 -3.33
CA PHE A 30 -7.53 1.47 -3.05
C PHE A 30 -8.76 0.65 -3.43
N LEU A 31 -8.70 -0.03 -4.58
CA LEU A 31 -9.76 -0.95 -5.03
C LEU A 31 -9.98 -2.07 -4.01
N ASP A 32 -8.92 -2.68 -3.48
CA ASP A 32 -9.01 -3.73 -2.45
C ASP A 32 -9.65 -3.21 -1.16
N ARG A 33 -9.26 -2.01 -0.71
CA ARG A 33 -9.89 -1.33 0.43
C ARG A 33 -11.38 -1.07 0.21
N GLY A 34 -11.77 -0.65 -0.99
CA GLY A 34 -13.16 -0.43 -1.38
C GLY A 34 -13.96 -1.72 -1.37
N ASN A 35 -13.42 -2.78 -2.00
CA ASN A 35 -14.05 -4.09 -2.10
C ASN A 35 -14.43 -4.65 -0.73
N ILE A 36 -13.54 -4.57 0.27
CA ILE A 36 -13.84 -5.13 1.60
C ILE A 36 -14.93 -4.38 2.34
N SER A 37 -15.05 -3.07 2.13
CA SER A 37 -16.16 -2.30 2.70
C SER A 37 -17.51 -2.70 2.09
N LEU A 38 -17.51 -3.07 0.80
CA LEU A 38 -18.68 -3.56 0.08
C LEU A 38 -19.01 -5.02 0.42
N THR A 39 -18.01 -5.88 0.56
CA THR A 39 -18.18 -7.31 0.84
C THR A 39 -18.34 -7.62 2.32
N ALA A 40 -18.01 -6.71 3.25
CA ALA A 40 -18.23 -6.88 4.69
C ALA A 40 -19.66 -7.35 5.04
N PRO A 41 -20.75 -6.70 4.61
CA PRO A 41 -22.10 -7.20 4.89
C PRO A 41 -22.40 -8.55 4.22
N LEU A 42 -21.80 -8.84 3.05
CA LEU A 42 -21.94 -10.12 2.36
C LEU A 42 -21.25 -11.25 3.15
N MET A 43 -20.01 -11.02 3.58
CA MET A 43 -19.23 -11.94 4.43
C MET A 43 -19.92 -12.18 5.77
N SER A 44 -20.49 -11.14 6.39
CA SER A 44 -21.30 -11.28 7.61
C SER A 44 -22.48 -12.24 7.41
N LYS A 45 -23.15 -12.15 6.25
CA LYS A 45 -24.29 -13.00 5.90
C LYS A 45 -23.90 -14.44 5.54
N GLU A 46 -22.83 -14.63 4.77
CA GLU A 46 -22.35 -15.97 4.36
C GLU A 46 -21.72 -16.76 5.50
N LEU A 47 -21.00 -16.09 6.40
CA LEU A 47 -20.31 -16.73 7.52
C LEU A 47 -21.14 -16.76 8.81
N GLY A 48 -22.33 -16.16 8.80
CA GLY A 48 -23.16 -16.00 10.00
C GLY A 48 -22.49 -15.16 11.10
N ILE A 49 -21.56 -14.28 10.72
CA ILE A 49 -20.77 -13.47 11.64
C ILE A 49 -21.60 -12.25 12.05
N ASP A 50 -21.90 -12.15 13.34
CA ASP A 50 -22.62 -11.01 13.94
C ASP A 50 -21.91 -9.68 13.58
N PRO A 51 -22.65 -8.62 13.17
CA PRO A 51 -22.08 -7.33 12.76
C PRO A 51 -21.09 -6.73 13.78
N LYS A 52 -21.22 -7.05 15.08
CA LYS A 52 -20.23 -6.65 16.08
C LYS A 52 -18.81 -7.16 15.75
N HIS A 53 -18.70 -8.43 15.35
CA HIS A 53 -17.44 -9.09 14.99
C HIS A 53 -16.85 -8.55 13.69
N MET A 54 -17.70 -8.14 12.74
CA MET A 54 -17.25 -7.44 11.53
C MET A 54 -16.60 -6.09 11.89
N GLY A 55 -17.17 -5.37 12.86
CA GLY A 55 -16.56 -4.16 13.43
C GLY A 55 -15.19 -4.41 14.05
N TRP A 56 -14.99 -5.55 14.73
CA TRP A 56 -13.67 -5.95 15.24
C TRP A 56 -12.66 -6.21 14.13
N ILE A 57 -13.05 -6.89 13.04
CA ILE A 57 -12.17 -7.14 11.89
C ILE A 57 -11.74 -5.83 11.22
N LEU A 58 -12.71 -4.93 10.97
CA LEU A 58 -12.44 -3.60 10.41
C LEU A 58 -11.53 -2.78 11.31
N SER A 59 -11.75 -2.81 12.62
CA SER A 59 -10.93 -2.09 13.60
C SER A 59 -9.53 -2.67 13.71
N GLY A 60 -9.38 -3.99 13.66
CA GLY A 60 -8.09 -4.66 13.73
C GLY A 60 -7.14 -4.20 12.61
N PHE A 61 -7.66 -4.05 11.40
CA PHE A 61 -6.91 -3.43 10.30
C PHE A 61 -6.39 -2.05 10.68
N SER A 62 -7.28 -1.15 11.14
CA SER A 62 -6.93 0.23 11.50
C SER A 62 -5.89 0.30 12.62
N TRP A 63 -6.03 -0.52 13.66
CA TRP A 63 -5.06 -0.58 14.77
C TRP A 63 -3.69 -1.04 14.30
N THR A 64 -3.63 -2.11 13.51
CA THR A 64 -2.36 -2.65 13.03
C THR A 64 -1.71 -1.70 12.03
N TYR A 65 -2.51 -1.09 11.15
CA TYR A 65 -2.05 -0.09 10.21
C TYR A 65 -1.45 1.13 10.93
N ALA A 66 -2.13 1.67 11.95
CA ALA A 66 -1.61 2.79 12.75
C ALA A 66 -0.34 2.43 13.53
N LEU A 67 -0.30 1.24 14.14
CA LEU A 67 0.84 0.79 14.92
C LEU A 67 2.07 0.52 14.06
N PHE A 68 1.88 0.02 12.84
CA PHE A 68 2.97 -0.27 11.90
C PHE A 68 3.39 0.94 11.05
N GLN A 69 2.65 2.06 11.04
CA GLN A 69 3.06 3.28 10.34
C GLN A 69 4.38 3.89 10.86
N ILE A 70 4.56 3.88 12.18
CA ILE A 70 5.77 4.44 12.82
C ILE A 70 7.01 3.59 12.49
N PRO A 71 7.02 2.26 12.75
CA PRO A 71 8.18 1.43 12.44
C PRO A 71 8.41 1.31 10.94
N SER A 72 7.35 1.36 10.10
CA SER A 72 7.51 1.29 8.66
C SER A 72 8.28 2.49 8.10
N GLY A 73 8.01 3.72 8.56
CA GLY A 73 8.76 4.91 8.16
C GLY A 73 10.25 4.77 8.45
N TRP A 74 10.60 4.32 9.65
CA TRP A 74 11.99 4.08 10.04
C TRP A 74 12.64 2.92 9.27
N LEU A 75 11.89 1.86 8.99
CA LEU A 75 12.39 0.69 8.26
C LEU A 75 12.66 1.01 6.80
N VAL A 76 11.83 1.86 6.19
CA VAL A 76 12.01 2.35 4.82
C VAL A 76 13.30 3.15 4.69
N ASP A 77 13.69 3.94 5.68
CA ASP A 77 14.96 4.67 5.66
C ASP A 77 16.19 3.75 5.70
N ARG A 78 16.07 2.54 6.25
CA ARG A 78 17.16 1.56 6.32
C ARG A 78 17.17 0.54 5.18
N ILE A 79 16.01 0.18 4.64
CA ILE A 79 15.89 -0.88 3.62
C ILE A 79 15.79 -0.26 2.23
N ARG A 80 16.56 -0.80 1.28
CA ARG A 80 16.49 -0.37 -0.12
C ARG A 80 15.08 -0.62 -0.71
N PRO A 81 14.38 0.42 -1.19
CA PRO A 81 13.00 0.29 -1.65
C PRO A 81 12.86 -0.65 -2.87
N ARG A 82 13.93 -0.83 -3.65
CA ARG A 82 14.03 -1.82 -4.75
C ARG A 82 13.57 -3.23 -4.35
N PHE A 83 13.92 -3.70 -3.16
CA PHE A 83 13.58 -5.06 -2.72
C PHE A 83 12.37 -5.07 -1.80
N PHE A 84 12.20 -3.99 -1.01
CA PHE A 84 11.15 -3.90 -0.02
C PHE A 84 9.76 -3.75 -0.66
N TYR A 85 9.64 -2.94 -1.71
CA TYR A 85 8.38 -2.70 -2.40
C TYR A 85 7.76 -3.97 -3.02
N PRO A 86 8.48 -4.74 -3.87
CA PRO A 86 7.93 -5.98 -4.41
C PRO A 86 7.68 -7.04 -3.33
N ALA A 87 8.51 -7.11 -2.28
CA ALA A 87 8.31 -8.07 -1.19
C ALA A 87 6.99 -7.82 -0.44
N ILE A 88 6.70 -6.57 -0.10
CA ILE A 88 5.43 -6.18 0.53
C ILE A 88 4.26 -6.42 -0.41
N LEU A 89 4.39 -6.06 -1.69
CA LEU A 89 3.35 -6.29 -2.69
C LEU A 89 2.97 -7.77 -2.83
N ILE A 90 3.98 -8.64 -2.91
CA ILE A 90 3.77 -10.09 -2.99
C ILE A 90 3.11 -10.59 -1.70
N LEU A 91 3.63 -10.19 -0.54
CA LEU A 91 3.13 -10.65 0.75
C LEU A 91 1.69 -10.18 1.00
N TRP A 92 1.37 -8.94 0.61
CA TRP A 92 0.02 -8.39 0.66
C TRP A 92 -0.92 -9.12 -0.31
N SER A 93 -0.49 -9.34 -1.56
CA SER A 93 -1.29 -10.07 -2.55
C SER A 93 -1.60 -11.51 -2.12
N VAL A 94 -0.62 -12.19 -1.53
CA VAL A 94 -0.81 -13.54 -0.96
C VAL A 94 -1.80 -13.48 0.20
N ALA A 95 -1.66 -12.52 1.11
CA ALA A 95 -2.60 -12.37 2.23
C ALA A 95 -4.04 -12.08 1.77
N THR A 96 -4.22 -11.22 0.76
CA THR A 96 -5.53 -10.95 0.16
C THR A 96 -6.11 -12.18 -0.54
N ALA A 97 -5.29 -12.97 -1.26
CA ALA A 97 -5.74 -14.23 -1.85
C ALA A 97 -6.23 -15.23 -0.79
N PHE A 98 -5.50 -15.35 0.33
CA PHE A 98 -5.93 -16.19 1.46
C PHE A 98 -7.22 -15.67 2.10
N LEU A 99 -7.41 -14.35 2.19
CA LEU A 99 -8.63 -13.75 2.72
C LEU A 99 -9.88 -14.17 1.94
N GLY A 100 -9.77 -14.32 0.61
CA GLY A 100 -10.87 -14.77 -0.24
C GLY A 100 -11.20 -16.27 -0.15
N ILE A 101 -10.27 -17.08 0.38
CA ILE A 101 -10.44 -18.55 0.50
C ILE A 101 -10.88 -18.95 1.92
N VAL A 102 -10.50 -18.16 2.92
CA VAL A 102 -10.71 -18.47 4.32
C VAL A 102 -12.15 -18.17 4.75
N GLY A 103 -12.81 -19.20 5.31
CA GLY A 103 -14.17 -19.10 5.85
C GLY A 103 -14.27 -19.12 7.38
N SER A 104 -13.23 -18.72 8.12
CA SER A 104 -13.25 -18.72 9.58
C SER A 104 -13.00 -17.33 10.15
N PHE A 105 -13.82 -16.91 11.12
CA PHE A 105 -13.72 -15.59 11.76
C PHE A 105 -12.30 -15.29 12.27
N VAL A 106 -11.68 -16.23 12.99
CA VAL A 106 -10.35 -16.04 13.58
C VAL A 106 -9.29 -15.87 12.49
N ALA A 107 -9.37 -16.68 11.43
CA ALA A 107 -8.43 -16.61 10.34
C ALA A 107 -8.63 -15.33 9.49
N LEU A 108 -9.87 -14.89 9.27
CA LEU A 108 -10.19 -13.59 8.68
C LEU A 108 -9.62 -12.44 9.51
N PHE A 109 -9.79 -12.48 10.83
CA PHE A 109 -9.26 -11.48 11.75
C PHE A 109 -7.73 -11.41 11.68
N CYS A 110 -7.03 -12.55 11.81
CA CYS A 110 -5.57 -12.62 11.71
C CYS A 110 -5.06 -12.13 10.34
N LEU A 111 -5.69 -12.55 9.25
CA LEU A 111 -5.35 -12.07 7.90
C LEU A 111 -5.55 -10.56 7.77
N ARG A 112 -6.59 -10.01 8.41
CA ARG A 112 -6.84 -8.56 8.36
C ARG A 112 -5.81 -7.75 9.14
N LEU A 113 -5.38 -8.25 10.31
CA LEU A 113 -4.26 -7.67 11.03
C LEU A 113 -2.98 -7.71 10.18
N LEU A 114 -2.70 -8.85 9.55
CA LEU A 114 -1.53 -9.02 8.69
C LEU A 114 -1.58 -8.05 7.49
N ILE A 115 -2.71 -7.96 6.80
CA ILE A 115 -2.89 -7.01 5.69
C ILE A 115 -2.68 -5.56 6.17
N GLY A 116 -3.22 -5.18 7.32
CA GLY A 116 -2.99 -3.85 7.90
C GLY A 116 -1.51 -3.56 8.19
N ALA A 117 -0.78 -4.52 8.73
CA ALA A 117 0.66 -4.40 8.97
C ALA A 117 1.46 -4.25 7.66
N LEU A 118 1.06 -4.98 6.61
CA LEU A 118 1.72 -4.98 5.31
C LEU A 118 1.41 -3.73 4.49
N GLU A 119 0.23 -3.16 4.66
CA GLU A 119 -0.18 -1.95 3.93
C GLU A 119 0.38 -0.67 4.55
N ALA A 120 0.68 -0.67 5.86
CA ALA A 120 1.28 0.46 6.58
C ALA A 120 2.57 1.04 5.94
N PRO A 121 3.55 0.24 5.49
CA PRO A 121 4.75 0.74 4.80
C PRO A 121 4.51 1.28 3.38
N SER A 122 3.37 0.99 2.75
CA SER A 122 3.16 1.31 1.33
C SER A 122 3.29 2.81 1.02
N TYR A 123 2.74 3.67 1.89
CA TYR A 123 2.86 5.13 1.72
C TYR A 123 4.29 5.66 1.91
N PRO A 124 5.01 5.34 3.01
CA PRO A 124 6.41 5.71 3.15
C PRO A 124 7.30 5.21 2.01
N ILE A 125 7.11 3.97 1.54
CA ILE A 125 7.90 3.44 0.41
C ILE A 125 7.61 4.20 -0.87
N ASN A 126 6.33 4.45 -1.19
CA ASN A 126 5.96 5.20 -2.38
C ASN A 126 6.62 6.58 -2.39
N ASN A 127 6.62 7.26 -1.25
CA ASN A 127 7.25 8.56 -1.12
C ASN A 127 8.78 8.47 -1.26
N GLN A 128 9.41 7.45 -0.69
CA GLN A 128 10.85 7.23 -0.82
C GLN A 128 11.26 6.85 -2.26
N VAL A 129 10.46 6.04 -2.96
CA VAL A 129 10.72 5.68 -4.36
C VAL A 129 10.59 6.91 -5.25
N VAL A 130 9.56 7.72 -5.07
CA VAL A 130 9.38 8.95 -5.85
C VAL A 130 10.47 9.96 -5.56
N THR A 131 10.88 10.15 -4.31
CA THR A 131 12.00 11.02 -3.97
C THR A 131 13.33 10.49 -4.53
N SER A 132 13.56 9.18 -4.53
CA SER A 132 14.80 8.59 -5.07
C SER A 132 14.89 8.66 -6.60
N TRP A 133 13.75 8.58 -7.31
CA TRP A 133 13.71 8.51 -8.78
C TRP A 133 13.40 9.85 -9.48
N PHE A 134 12.84 10.84 -8.77
CA PHE A 134 12.47 12.14 -9.34
C PHE A 134 13.25 13.31 -8.71
N PRO A 135 13.75 14.25 -9.53
CA PRO A 135 14.36 15.50 -9.05
C PRO A 135 13.31 16.40 -8.37
N ASP A 136 13.73 17.23 -7.42
CA ASP A 136 12.84 18.02 -6.54
C ASP A 136 11.74 18.81 -7.28
N ARG A 137 12.06 19.35 -8.46
CA ARG A 137 11.10 20.08 -9.30
C ARG A 137 9.95 19.25 -9.85
N GLU A 138 10.14 17.95 -10.06
CA GLU A 138 9.14 17.05 -10.65
C GLU A 138 8.48 16.14 -9.60
N ARG A 139 9.00 16.09 -8.37
CA ARG A 139 8.46 15.26 -7.27
C ARG A 139 7.00 15.59 -6.98
N ALA A 140 6.63 16.87 -6.90
CA ALA A 140 5.24 17.27 -6.62
C ALA A 140 4.25 16.81 -7.71
N GLY A 141 4.65 16.88 -8.99
CA GLY A 141 3.85 16.38 -10.10
C GLY A 141 3.73 14.85 -10.11
N ALA A 142 4.83 14.15 -9.78
CA ALA A 142 4.81 12.70 -9.65
C ALA A 142 3.94 12.22 -8.49
N ILE A 143 4.01 12.93 -7.35
CA ILE A 143 3.15 12.70 -6.19
C ILE A 143 1.68 12.91 -6.53
N GLY A 144 1.35 14.04 -7.17
CA GLY A 144 -0.01 14.31 -7.63
C GLY A 144 -0.53 13.22 -8.57
N PHE A 145 0.30 12.73 -9.49
CA PHE A 145 -0.10 11.72 -10.46
C PHE A 145 -0.35 10.33 -9.85
N TYR A 146 0.48 9.83 -8.92
CA TYR A 146 0.14 8.55 -8.28
C TYR A 146 -0.98 8.71 -7.25
N THR A 147 -1.12 9.88 -6.63
CA THR A 147 -2.20 10.14 -5.67
C THR A 147 -3.55 10.22 -6.38
N SER A 148 -3.61 10.71 -7.63
CA SER A 148 -4.84 10.67 -8.42
C SER A 148 -5.33 9.24 -8.73
N ALA A 149 -4.42 8.26 -8.74
CA ALA A 149 -4.76 6.83 -8.84
C ALA A 149 -5.67 6.35 -7.69
N GLN A 150 -5.55 6.96 -6.51
CA GLN A 150 -6.35 6.61 -5.33
C GLN A 150 -7.84 6.92 -5.53
N PHE A 151 -8.17 7.92 -6.35
CA PHE A 151 -9.55 8.29 -6.66
C PHE A 151 -10.15 7.47 -7.80
N LEU A 152 -9.32 6.76 -8.57
CA LEU A 152 -9.73 5.87 -9.64
C LEU A 152 -10.06 4.46 -9.14
N GLY A 153 -9.46 4.06 -8.02
CA GLY A 153 -9.72 2.79 -7.34
C GLY A 153 -11.00 2.81 -6.51
#